data_AF-A0A075H7U8-F1
#
_entry.id   AF-A0A075H7U8-F1
#
_cell.length_a   1.000
_cell.length_b   1.000
_cell.length_c   1.000
_cell.angle_alpha   90.00
_cell.angle_beta   90.00
_cell.angle_gamma   90.00
#
_symmetry.space_group_name_H-M   'P 1'
#
loop_
_entity.id
_entity.type
_entity.pdbx_description
1 polymer ?
#
loop_
_entity_poly.entity_id
_entity_poly.type
_entity_poly.pdbx_seq_one_letter_code
_entity_poly.pdbx_strand_id
1 'polypeptide(L)'
;MVIVSHICSTRVPYKTVGKENVADRPEIERELKLALLSLSRKLSSFMSKRGQAEAAIKRKNLYSKYIPLIAQFSTELAGKKKEPDYKKLIVEEPIVEEKA
;
A
#
# COMPACT_ATOMS: atom_id res chain seq x y z
N MET A 1 -11.02 -9.09 4.56
CA MET A 1 -11.31 -7.79 5.21
C MET A 1 -12.34 -8.05 6.29
N VAL A 2 -12.09 -7.64 7.53
CA VAL A 2 -13.01 -7.84 8.65
C VAL A 2 -13.44 -6.47 9.15
N ILE A 3 -14.74 -6.28 9.31
CA ILE A 3 -15.33 -5.04 9.87
C ILE A 3 -16.06 -5.44 11.13
N VAL A 4 -15.65 -4.86 12.26
CA VAL A 4 -16.30 -5.04 13.56
C VAL A 4 -16.85 -3.69 13.98
N SER A 5 -18.10 -3.67 14.40
CA SER A 5 -18.75 -2.49 14.96
C SER A 5 -19.29 -2.81 16.34
N HIS A 6 -19.17 -1.85 17.26
CA HIS A 6 -19.64 -1.98 18.62
C HIS A 6 -20.53 -0.79 18.95
N ILE A 7 -21.74 -1.07 19.45
CA ILE A 7 -22.74 -0.08 19.80
C ILE A 7 -23.05 -0.25 21.28
N CYS A 8 -22.88 0.82 22.06
CA CYS A 8 -23.18 0.84 23.50
C CYS A 8 -24.10 2.02 23.82
N SER A 9 -25.18 1.77 24.54
CA SER A 9 -26.13 2.79 25.00
C SER A 9 -26.88 2.28 26.24
N THR A 10 -27.42 3.19 27.05
CA THR A 10 -28.26 2.85 28.20
C THR A 10 -29.54 2.11 27.79
N ARG A 11 -30.04 2.38 26.57
CA ARG A 11 -31.15 1.66 25.94
C ARG A 11 -30.84 1.48 24.45
N VAL A 12 -30.31 0.31 24.09
CA VAL A 12 -30.06 -0.03 22.67
C VAL A 12 -31.40 -0.33 21.99
N PRO A 13 -31.72 0.34 20.87
CA PRO A 13 -32.96 0.08 20.15
C PRO A 13 -32.80 -1.20 19.31
N TYR A 14 -33.44 -2.28 19.73
CA TYR A 14 -33.48 -3.55 19.00
C TYR A 14 -34.73 -3.65 18.12
N LYS A 15 -34.62 -4.35 16.99
CA LYS A 15 -35.73 -4.57 16.04
C LYS A 15 -36.67 -5.68 16.50
N THR A 16 -36.14 -6.68 17.22
CA THR A 16 -36.88 -7.82 17.78
C THR A 16 -36.65 -7.94 19.28
N VAL A 17 -37.57 -8.60 19.97
CA VAL A 17 -37.45 -8.93 21.41
C VAL A 17 -36.22 -9.81 21.70
N GLY A 18 -35.78 -10.61 20.73
CA GLY A 18 -34.59 -11.47 20.83
C GLY A 18 -33.25 -10.72 20.80
N LYS A 19 -33.26 -9.40 20.53
CA LYS A 19 -32.06 -8.53 20.52
C LYS A 19 -30.95 -8.93 19.55
N GLU A 20 -31.30 -9.66 18.49
CA GLU A 20 -30.35 -10.12 17.47
C GLU A 20 -29.97 -8.98 16.51
N ASN A 21 -30.94 -8.10 16.22
CA ASN A 21 -30.80 -7.02 15.24
C ASN A 21 -31.03 -5.66 15.90
N VAL A 22 -30.16 -4.70 15.59
CA VAL A 22 -30.34 -3.28 15.95
C VAL A 22 -31.39 -2.67 15.02
N ALA A 23 -32.23 -1.78 15.55
CA ALA A 23 -33.26 -1.09 14.78
C ALA A 23 -32.66 -0.01 13.87
N ASP A 24 -33.31 0.20 12.72
CA ASP A 24 -32.89 1.16 11.69
C ASP A 24 -33.23 2.60 12.13
N ARG A 25 -32.40 3.16 13.01
CA ARG A 25 -32.52 4.56 13.45
C ARG A 25 -31.60 5.46 12.63
N PRO A 26 -32.12 6.55 12.06
CA PRO A 26 -31.33 7.41 11.16
C PRO A 26 -30.12 8.03 11.86
N GLU A 27 -30.18 8.25 13.18
CA GLU A 27 -29.06 8.77 13.97
C GLU A 27 -27.92 7.75 14.06
N ILE A 28 -28.25 6.48 14.30
CA ILE A 28 -27.27 5.39 14.40
C ILE A 28 -26.65 5.10 13.03
N GLU A 29 -27.47 5.04 11.99
CA GLU A 29 -27.00 4.82 10.62
C GLU A 29 -26.02 5.92 10.19
N ARG A 30 -26.38 7.19 10.45
CA ARG A 30 -25.51 8.33 10.13
C ARG A 30 -24.16 8.21 10.83
N GLU A 31 -24.16 7.92 12.13
CA GLU A 31 -22.93 7.85 12.91
C GLU A 31 -22.05 6.66 12.48
N LEU A 32 -22.66 5.50 12.28
CA LEU A 32 -21.94 4.30 11.81
C LEU A 32 -21.34 4.53 10.42
N LYS A 33 -22.07 5.19 9.52
CA LYS A 33 -21.58 5.56 8.19
C LYS A 33 -20.40 6.51 8.26
N LEU A 34 -20.46 7.54 9.10
CA LEU A 34 -19.36 8.50 9.29
C LEU A 34 -18.13 7.80 9.88
N ALA A 35 -18.32 6.94 10.87
CA ALA A 35 -17.25 6.14 11.46
C ALA A 35 -16.55 5.26 10.41
N LEU A 36 -17.33 4.51 9.61
CA LEU A 36 -16.79 3.67 8.53
C LEU A 36 -16.07 4.48 7.45
N LEU A 37 -16.60 5.64 7.05
CA LEU A 37 -15.95 6.52 6.08
C LEU A 37 -14.61 7.06 6.61
N SER A 38 -14.55 7.42 7.89
CA SER A 38 -13.32 7.90 8.51
C SER A 38 -12.22 6.83 8.52
N LEU A 39 -12.58 5.57 8.83
CA LEU A 39 -11.67 4.43 8.82
C LEU A 39 -11.25 4.07 7.40
N SER A 40 -12.20 4.10 6.45
CA SER A 40 -11.94 3.82 5.03
C SER A 40 -10.91 4.78 4.45
N ARG A 41 -10.97 6.07 4.79
CA ARG A 41 -9.96 7.06 4.36
C ARG A 41 -8.57 6.75 4.90
N LYS A 42 -8.46 6.36 6.19
CA LYS A 42 -7.19 5.96 6.81
C LYS A 42 -6.62 4.71 6.15
N LEU A 43 -7.47 3.71 5.91
CA LEU A 43 -7.07 2.48 5.22
C LEU A 43 -6.61 2.75 3.79
N SER A 44 -7.34 3.59 3.04
CA SER A 44 -6.98 3.98 1.68
C SER A 44 -5.59 4.65 1.65
N SER A 45 -5.34 5.61 2.55
CA SER A 45 -4.01 6.25 2.65
C SER A 45 -2.89 5.23 2.94
N PHE A 46 -3.13 4.29 3.86
CA PHE A 46 -2.17 3.24 4.17
C PHE A 46 -1.89 2.35 2.95
N MET A 47 -2.92 1.91 2.24
CA MET A 47 -2.79 1.10 1.04
C MET A 47 -2.05 1.83 -0.08
N SER A 48 -2.34 3.12 -0.28
CA SER A 48 -1.61 3.94 -1.27
C SER A 48 -0.13 4.06 -0.94
N LYS A 49 0.23 4.28 0.34
CA LYS A 49 1.64 4.32 0.77
C LYS A 49 2.34 2.99 0.51
N ARG A 50 1.69 1.86 0.83
CA ARG A 50 2.23 0.53 0.59
C ARG A 50 2.44 0.26 -0.91
N GLY A 51 1.46 0.64 -1.74
CA GLY A 51 1.57 0.51 -3.20
C GLY A 51 2.70 1.37 -3.80
N GLN A 52 2.92 2.58 -3.29
CA GLN A 52 4.04 3.42 -3.71
C GLN A 52 5.40 2.83 -3.32
N ALA A 53 5.51 2.26 -2.12
CA ALA A 53 6.73 1.57 -1.70
C ALA A 53 7.02 0.35 -2.59
N GLU A 54 6.03 -0.49 -2.87
CA GLU A 54 6.17 -1.64 -3.75
C GLU A 54 6.53 -1.23 -5.18
N ALA A 55 5.92 -0.16 -5.71
CA ALA A 55 6.27 0.38 -7.02
C ALA A 55 7.71 0.93 -7.05
N ALA A 56 8.18 1.56 -5.98
CA ALA A 56 9.56 2.02 -5.87
C ALA A 56 10.55 0.85 -5.88
N ILE A 57 10.24 -0.23 -5.16
CA ILE A 57 11.05 -1.48 -5.16
C ILE A 57 11.08 -2.10 -6.56
N LYS A 58 9.93 -2.23 -7.23
CA LYS A 58 9.85 -2.74 -8.60
C LYS A 58 10.69 -1.91 -9.58
N ARG A 59 10.63 -0.57 -9.49
CA ARG A 59 11.48 0.32 -10.30
C ARG A 59 12.97 0.16 -9.99
N LYS A 60 13.35 0.08 -8.71
CA LYS A 60 14.74 -0.15 -8.29
C LYS A 60 15.28 -1.45 -8.87
N ASN A 61 14.51 -2.54 -8.77
CA ASN A 61 14.86 -3.85 -9.34
C ASN A 61 15.01 -3.80 -10.87
N LEU A 62 14.14 -3.04 -11.55
CA LEU A 62 14.23 -2.83 -12.99
C LEU A 62 15.53 -2.11 -13.36
N TYR A 63 15.82 -0.98 -12.70
CA TYR A 63 17.03 -0.21 -12.96
C TYR A 63 18.31 -0.98 -12.67
N SER A 64 18.34 -1.78 -11.61
CA SER A 64 19.50 -2.64 -11.31
C SER A 64 19.81 -3.63 -12.45
N LYS A 65 18.82 -4.07 -13.23
CA LYS A 65 19.01 -4.98 -14.36
C LYS A 65 19.46 -4.24 -15.63
N TYR A 66 18.89 -3.07 -15.92
CA TYR A 66 19.13 -2.36 -17.18
C TYR A 66 20.34 -1.41 -17.14
N ILE A 67 20.68 -0.83 -15.99
CA ILE A 67 21.80 0.12 -15.87
C ILE A 67 23.13 -0.47 -16.39
N PRO A 68 23.51 -1.72 -16.04
CA PRO A 68 24.74 -2.34 -16.56
C PRO A 68 24.71 -2.51 -18.09
N LEU A 69 23.57 -2.94 -18.65
CA LEU A 69 23.39 -3.11 -20.09
C LEU A 69 23.52 -1.77 -20.83
N ILE A 70 22.91 -0.71 -20.30
CA ILE A 70 23.01 0.64 -20.88
C ILE A 70 24.45 1.14 -20.84
N ALA A 71 25.17 0.90 -19.73
CA ALA A 71 26.58 1.27 -19.61
C ALA A 71 27.44 0.55 -20.67
N GLN A 72 27.21 -0.74 -20.89
CA GLN A 72 27.89 -1.53 -21.91
C GLN A 72 27.64 -0.99 -23.32
N PHE A 73 26.37 -0.84 -23.72
CA PHE A 73 26.03 -0.35 -25.06
C PHE A 73 26.50 1.09 -25.32
N SER A 74 26.42 1.96 -24.30
CA SER A 74 26.90 3.34 -24.41
C SER A 74 28.42 3.40 -24.60
N THR A 75 29.16 2.49 -23.96
CA THR A 75 30.62 2.40 -24.07
C THR A 75 31.05 1.91 -25.45
N GLU A 76 30.35 0.89 -25.97
CA GLU A 76 30.53 0.36 -27.32
C GLU A 76 30.25 1.43 -28.38
N LEU A 77 29.11 2.12 -28.29
CA LEU A 77 28.73 3.17 -29.23
C LEU A 77 29.71 4.36 -29.20
N ALA A 78 30.21 4.74 -28.02
CA ALA A 78 31.13 5.85 -27.86
C ALA A 78 32.58 5.51 -28.26
N GLY A 79 32.89 4.25 -28.60
CA GLY A 79 34.25 3.79 -28.91
C GLY A 79 35.25 3.97 -27.77
N LYS A 80 34.77 4.15 -26.54
CA LYS A 80 35.61 4.36 -25.34
C LYS A 80 35.91 3.00 -24.70
N LYS A 81 37.10 2.84 -24.13
CA LYS A 81 37.52 1.58 -23.47
C LYS A 81 37.04 1.42 -22.03
N LYS A 82 36.52 2.48 -21.40
CA LYS A 82 36.21 2.49 -19.97
C LYS A 82 34.71 2.67 -19.78
N GLU A 83 34.10 1.69 -19.14
CA GLU A 83 32.69 1.74 -18.76
C GLU A 83 32.44 2.93 -17.81
N PRO A 84 31.33 3.66 -18.00
CA PRO A 84 30.94 4.71 -17.07
C PRO A 84 30.67 4.10 -15.69
N ASP A 85 31.10 4.78 -14.64
CA ASP A 85 30.94 4.32 -13.25
C ASP A 85 29.47 4.39 -12.82
N TYR A 86 28.74 3.32 -13.09
CA TYR A 86 27.32 3.18 -12.76
C TYR A 86 27.09 2.66 -11.34
N LYS A 87 28.14 2.21 -10.63
CA LYS A 87 28.04 1.73 -9.24
C LYS A 87 27.59 2.83 -8.28
N LYS A 88 27.90 4.08 -8.57
CA LYS A 88 27.39 5.24 -7.80
C LYS A 88 25.87 5.42 -7.89
N LEU A 89 25.23 4.86 -8.92
CA LEU A 89 23.78 4.95 -9.15
C LEU A 89 23.02 3.76 -8.57
N ILE A 90 23.71 2.63 -8.36
CA ILE A 90 23.15 1.44 -7.74
C ILE A 90 23.55 1.46 -6.26
N VAL A 91 22.68 1.96 -5.40
CA VAL A 91 22.82 1.73 -3.96
C VAL A 91 22.58 0.24 -3.72
N GLU A 92 23.66 -0.53 -3.63
CA GLU A 92 23.66 -1.94 -3.25
C GLU A 92 23.07 -2.07 -1.85
N GLU A 93 21.77 -2.29 -1.77
CA GLU A 93 21.19 -3.03 -0.66
C GLU A 93 20.98 -4.46 -1.14
N PRO A 94 21.28 -5.47 -0.30
CA PRO A 94 21.09 -6.86 -0.66
C PRO A 94 19.65 -7.05 -1.12
N ILE A 95 19.53 -7.78 -2.21
CA ILE A 95 18.27 -8.23 -2.78
C ILE A 95 17.55 -8.96 -1.64
N VAL A 96 16.54 -8.33 -1.03
CA VAL A 96 15.64 -9.04 -0.13
C VAL A 96 14.84 -9.94 -1.06
N GLU A 97 15.30 -11.18 -1.21
CA GLU A 97 14.49 -12.26 -1.76
C GLU A 97 13.21 -12.30 -0.92
N GLU A 98 12.11 -11.79 -1.49
CA GLU A 98 10.78 -12.15 -1.05
C GLU A 98 10.65 -13.66 -1.23
N LYS A 99 11.03 -14.42 -0.19
CA LYS A 99 10.61 -15.80 -0.01
C LYS A 99 9.09 -15.78 0.18
N ALA A 100 8.38 -16.05 -0.91
CA ALA A 100 7.02 -16.56 -0.90
C ALA A 100 7.06 -18.09 -0.99
#